data_AF-A0A8J4U7K6-F1
#
_entry.id   AF-A0A8J4U7K6-F1
#
_cell.length_a   1.000
_cell.length_b   1.000
_cell.length_c   1.000
_cell.angle_alpha   90.00
_cell.angle_beta   90.00
_cell.angle_gamma   90.00
#
_symmetry.space_group_name_H-M   'P 1'
#
loop_
_entity.id
_entity.type
_entity.pdbx_description
1 polymer ?
#
loop_
_entity_poly.entity_id
_entity_poly.type
_entity_poly.pdbx_seq_one_letter_code
_entity_poly.pdbx_strand_id
1 'polypeptide(L)'
;ERHGGSDVHCPLNVKILDALKGAPAGNVALTVFRQGADKTWEKLTSGHSNIAGEVHELLTEEDFKPGVYRVEFDTKAYWKTEGRTPFHEFAE
;
A
#
# COMPACT_ATOMS: atom_id res chain seq x y z
N GLU A 1 -20.42 13.76 -1.11
CA GLU A 1 -19.73 15.07 -1.07
C GLU A 1 -18.74 15.16 -2.23
N ARG A 2 -18.26 16.35 -2.60
CA ARG A 2 -17.20 16.49 -3.62
C ARG A 2 -15.86 16.13 -2.97
N HIS A 3 -15.28 14.99 -3.35
CA HIS A 3 -13.97 14.53 -2.90
C HIS A 3 -12.80 15.42 -3.36
N GLY A 4 -13.00 16.35 -4.30
CA GLY A 4 -11.91 17.06 -4.98
C GLY A 4 -11.13 18.13 -4.20
N GLY A 5 -11.33 18.31 -2.90
CA GLY A 5 -10.56 19.27 -2.08
C GLY A 5 -9.44 18.64 -1.24
N SER A 6 -9.58 17.36 -0.88
CA SER A 6 -8.64 16.62 -0.03
C SER A 6 -7.65 15.78 -0.84
N ASP A 7 -7.97 15.50 -2.10
CA ASP A 7 -7.17 14.63 -2.97
C ASP A 7 -5.88 15.30 -3.47
N VAL A 8 -5.68 16.60 -3.19
CA VAL A 8 -4.52 17.40 -3.63
C VAL A 8 -3.28 17.19 -2.75
N HIS A 9 -3.36 16.38 -1.70
CA HIS A 9 -2.23 16.16 -0.78
C HIS A 9 -1.81 14.69 -0.64
N CYS A 10 -2.50 13.77 -1.32
CA CYS A 10 -2.23 12.33 -1.22
C CYS A 10 -2.20 11.69 -2.63
N PRO A 11 -1.15 11.93 -3.43
CA PRO A 11 -1.07 11.50 -4.83
C PRO A 11 -1.06 9.97 -5.01
N LEU A 12 -0.74 9.22 -3.95
CA LEU A 12 -0.86 7.76 -3.90
C LEU A 12 -1.64 7.35 -2.64
N ASN A 13 -2.82 6.77 -2.83
CA ASN A 13 -3.63 6.18 -1.76
C ASN A 13 -3.73 4.67 -1.94
N VAL A 14 -3.74 3.94 -0.82
CA VAL A 14 -3.97 2.49 -0.78
C VAL A 14 -5.21 2.21 0.06
N LYS A 15 -6.06 1.29 -0.42
CA LYS A 15 -7.13 0.67 0.37
C LYS A 15 -7.11 -0.84 0.22
N ILE A 16 -7.09 -1.54 1.35
CA ILE A 16 -6.96 -3.00 1.43
C ILE A 16 -8.20 -3.56 2.13
N LEU A 17 -8.82 -4.57 1.51
CA LEU A 17 -10.01 -5.25 2.00
C LEU A 17 -9.73 -6.74 2.21
N ASP A 18 -10.23 -7.28 3.32
CA ASP A 18 -10.32 -8.72 3.57
C ASP A 18 -11.68 -9.23 3.07
N ALA A 19 -11.66 -9.94 1.94
CA ALA A 19 -12.85 -10.52 1.34
C ALA A 19 -13.45 -11.71 2.13
N LEU A 20 -12.67 -12.38 2.99
CA LEU A 20 -13.17 -13.47 3.84
C LEU A 20 -13.96 -12.93 5.03
N LYS A 21 -13.59 -11.74 5.54
CA LYS A 21 -14.32 -11.04 6.60
C LYS A 21 -15.41 -10.11 6.07
N GLY A 22 -15.32 -9.70 4.81
CA GLY A 22 -16.16 -8.63 4.26
C GLY A 22 -15.87 -7.28 4.92
N ALA A 23 -14.63 -7.03 5.33
CA ALA A 23 -14.23 -5.87 6.11
C ALA A 23 -12.87 -5.33 5.66
N PRO A 24 -12.51 -4.08 6.03
CA PRO A 24 -11.16 -3.58 5.76
C PRO A 24 -10.07 -4.40 6.44
N ALA A 25 -8.94 -4.56 5.75
CA ALA A 25 -7.76 -5.24 6.28
C ALA A 25 -6.84 -4.22 6.98
N GLY A 26 -6.97 -4.11 8.29
CA GLY A 26 -6.11 -3.24 9.11
C GLY A 26 -4.75 -3.84 9.42
N ASN A 27 -3.77 -2.98 9.69
CA ASN A 27 -2.40 -3.31 10.07
C ASN A 27 -1.65 -4.18 9.05
N VAL A 28 -1.98 -4.07 7.76
CA VAL A 28 -1.22 -4.70 6.68
C VAL A 28 -0.01 -3.82 6.38
N ALA A 29 1.20 -4.36 6.53
CA ALA A 29 2.41 -3.66 6.15
C ALA A 29 2.52 -3.56 4.63
N LEU A 30 3.00 -2.42 4.13
CA LEU A 30 3.34 -2.24 2.72
C LEU A 30 4.62 -1.43 2.53
N THR A 31 5.27 -1.64 1.38
CA THR A 31 6.44 -0.87 0.97
C THR A 31 6.27 -0.39 -0.47
N VAL A 32 6.53 0.89 -0.72
CA VAL A 32 6.48 1.50 -2.05
C VAL A 32 7.91 1.60 -2.58
N PHE A 33 8.10 1.14 -3.82
CA PHE A 33 9.33 1.21 -4.57
C PHE A 33 9.13 1.99 -5.85
N ARG A 34 10.23 2.54 -6.37
CA ARG A 34 10.29 3.12 -7.72
C ARG A 34 11.44 2.49 -8.49
N GLN A 35 11.21 2.28 -9.79
CA GLN A 35 12.22 1.74 -10.66
C GLN A 35 13.20 2.84 -11.11
N GLY A 36 14.49 2.62 -10.84
CA GLY A 36 15.58 3.46 -11.32
C GLY A 36 15.82 3.29 -12.83
N ALA A 37 16.62 4.17 -13.42
CA ALA A 37 16.98 4.12 -14.84
C ALA A 37 17.74 2.83 -15.22
N ASP A 38 18.43 2.22 -14.25
CA ASP A 38 19.14 0.95 -14.35
C ASP A 38 18.23 -0.29 -14.12
N LYS A 39 16.91 -0.06 -14.00
CA LYS A 39 15.88 -1.07 -13.70
C LYS A 39 15.95 -1.67 -12.29
N THR A 40 16.77 -1.11 -11.40
CA THR A 40 16.76 -1.50 -9.98
C THR A 40 15.55 -0.90 -9.26
N TRP A 41 15.13 -1.53 -8.16
CA TRP A 41 14.03 -1.04 -7.34
C TRP A 41 14.58 -0.31 -6.12
N GLU A 42 14.31 1.00 -6.03
CA GLU A 42 14.63 1.82 -4.87
C GLU A 42 13.42 1.91 -3.95
N LYS A 43 13.61 1.64 -2.65
CA LYS A 43 12.57 1.84 -1.64
C LYS A 43 12.34 3.33 -1.42
N LEU A 44 11.09 3.79 -1.58
CA LEU A 44 10.70 5.15 -1.28
C LEU A 44 10.13 5.30 0.14
N THR A 45 9.14 4.48 0.48
CA THR A 45 8.45 4.56 1.77
C THR A 45 7.93 3.19 2.22
N SER A 46 7.51 3.10 3.48
CA SER A 46 6.77 1.97 4.02
C SER A 46 5.72 2.44 5.00
N GLY A 47 4.60 1.72 5.09
CA GLY A 47 3.47 2.08 5.95
C GLY A 47 2.68 0.87 6.39
N HIS A 48 1.65 1.11 7.20
CA HIS A 48 0.67 0.10 7.61
C HIS A 48 -0.73 0.64 7.38
N SER A 49 -1.65 -0.21 6.92
CA SER A 49 -3.07 0.16 6.82
C SER A 49 -3.65 0.47 8.20
N ASN A 50 -4.45 1.53 8.28
CA ASN A 50 -5.22 1.85 9.47
C ASN A 50 -6.42 0.90 9.63
N ILE A 51 -7.24 1.11 10.66
CA ILE A 51 -8.43 0.26 10.92
C ILE A 51 -9.48 0.30 9.79
N ALA A 52 -9.47 1.33 8.94
CA ALA A 52 -10.32 1.45 7.76
C ALA A 52 -9.68 0.80 6.51
N GLY A 53 -8.55 0.10 6.69
CA GLY A 53 -7.79 -0.57 5.63
C GLY A 53 -7.05 0.40 4.72
N GLU A 54 -6.84 1.65 5.14
CA GLU A 54 -6.29 2.70 4.28
C GLU A 54 -4.86 3.06 4.68
N VAL A 55 -4.04 3.40 3.68
CA VAL A 55 -2.76 4.09 3.87
C VAL A 55 -2.77 5.35 3.05
N HIS A 56 -2.54 6.47 3.73
CA HIS A 56 -2.48 7.81 3.16
C HIS A 56 -1.05 8.34 3.27
N GLU A 57 -0.77 9.46 2.60
CA GLU A 57 0.49 10.20 2.72
C GLU A 57 1.75 9.34 2.44
N LEU A 58 1.62 8.35 1.54
CA LEU A 58 2.73 7.47 1.15
C LEU A 58 3.82 8.25 0.42
N LEU A 59 3.44 9.22 -0.41
CA LEU A 59 4.34 10.08 -1.17
C LEU A 59 3.79 11.50 -1.16
N THR A 60 4.70 12.47 -1.13
CA THR A 60 4.36 13.87 -1.42
C THR A 60 4.20 14.06 -2.93
N GLU A 61 3.56 15.16 -3.36
CA GLU A 61 3.52 15.50 -4.79
C GLU A 61 4.93 15.69 -5.39
N GLU A 62 5.89 16.18 -4.60
CA GLU A 62 7.27 16.37 -5.04
C GLU A 62 7.96 15.02 -5.29
N ASP A 63 7.68 14.00 -4.49
CA ASP A 63 8.26 12.65 -4.62
C ASP A 63 7.55 11.81 -5.68
N PHE A 64 6.29 12.13 -6.00
CA PHE A 64 5.48 11.42 -6.98
C PHE A 64 5.76 11.87 -8.43
N LYS A 65 6.98 11.61 -8.89
CA LYS A 65 7.46 11.95 -10.23
C LYS A 65 7.08 10.86 -11.26
N PRO A 66 6.92 11.17 -12.55
CA PRO A 66 6.64 10.17 -13.58
C PRO A 66 7.65 9.01 -13.56
N GLY A 67 7.16 7.77 -13.64
CA GLY A 67 7.99 6.57 -13.62
C GLY A 67 7.19 5.30 -13.32
N VAL A 68 7.90 4.19 -13.15
CA VAL A 68 7.29 2.91 -12.77
C VAL A 68 7.44 2.74 -11.26
N TYR A 69 6.31 2.42 -10.61
CA TYR A 69 6.22 2.18 -9.18
C TYR A 69 5.77 0.74 -8.93
N ARG A 70 6.13 0.23 -7.76
CA ARG A 70 5.71 -1.07 -7.25
C ARG A 70 5.31 -0.93 -5.79
N VAL A 71 4.23 -1.58 -5.40
CA VAL A 71 3.76 -1.58 -4.00
C VAL A 71 3.70 -3.02 -3.54
N GLU A 72 4.57 -3.41 -2.63
CA GLU A 72 4.54 -4.74 -2.03
C GLU A 72 3.68 -4.71 -0.76
N PHE A 73 2.66 -5.55 -0.69
CA PHE A 73 1.79 -5.74 0.48
C PHE A 73 2.16 -7.04 1.19
N ASP A 74 2.49 -6.99 2.48
CA ASP A 74 2.84 -8.19 3.27
C ASP A 74 1.59 -9.01 3.64
N THR A 75 0.97 -9.60 2.62
CA THR A 75 -0.23 -10.41 2.77
C THR A 75 0.05 -11.69 3.57
N LYS A 76 1.28 -12.21 3.52
CA LYS A 76 1.66 -13.40 4.27
C LYS A 76 1.64 -13.15 5.77
N ALA A 77 2.25 -12.05 6.22
CA ALA A 77 2.19 -11.69 7.63
C ALA A 77 0.76 -11.41 8.07
N TYR A 78 -0.01 -10.65 7.27
CA TYR A 78 -1.42 -10.39 7.55
C TYR A 78 -2.20 -11.68 7.80
N TRP A 79 -2.20 -12.62 6.84
CA TRP A 79 -2.96 -13.86 6.99
C TRP A 79 -2.48 -14.75 8.14
N LYS A 80 -1.19 -14.75 8.46
CA LYS A 80 -0.67 -15.46 9.64
C LYS A 80 -1.24 -14.88 10.93
N THR A 81 -1.36 -13.56 11.06
CA THR A 81 -2.01 -12.92 12.23
C THR A 81 -3.50 -13.26 12.31
N GLU A 82 -4.13 -13.53 11.17
CA GLU A 82 -5.52 -13.99 11.06
C GLU A 82 -5.69 -15.50 11.29
N GLY A 83 -4.63 -16.20 11.69
CA GLY A 83 -4.65 -17.65 11.93
C GLY A 83 -4.86 -18.49 10.67
N ARG A 84 -4.51 -17.95 9.50
CA ARG A 84 -4.66 -18.63 8.20
C ARG A 84 -3.30 -18.98 7.61
N THR A 85 -3.28 -20.03 6.80
CA THR A 85 -2.11 -20.39 5.98
C THR A 85 -2.19 -19.65 4.64
N PRO A 86 -1.35 -18.62 4.40
CA PRO A 86 -1.33 -17.93 3.12
C PRO A 86 -0.67 -18.76 2.03
N PHE A 87 -1.08 -18.53 0.79
CA PHE A 87 -0.42 -19.08 -0.39
C PHE A 87 0.71 -18.17 -0.91
N HIS A 88 0.43 -16.87 -1.05
CA HIS A 88 1.39 -15.88 -1.57
C HIS A 88 2.32 -15.36 -0.46
N GLU A 89 3.58 -15.05 -0.81
CA GLU A 89 4.53 -14.37 0.08
C GLU A 89 4.15 -12.90 0.31
N PHE A 90 3.75 -12.21 -0.75
CA PHE A 90 3.22 -10.85 -0.77
C PHE A 90 2.37 -10.68 -2.04
N ALA A 91 1.67 -9.56 -2.16
CA ALA A 91 1.12 -9.07 -3.42
C ALA A 91 1.94 -7.88 -3.92
N GLU A 92 2.17 -7.76 -5.22
CA GLU A 92 2.86 -6.64 -5.88
C GLU A 92 2.17 -6.22 -7.19
#